data_AF-A0A2V7Q7E6-F1
#
_entry.id   AF-A0A2V7Q7E6-F1
#
_cell.length_a   1.000
_cell.length_b   1.000
_cell.length_c   1.000
_cell.angle_alpha   90.00
_cell.angle_beta   90.00
_cell.angle_gamma   90.00
#
_symmetry.space_group_name_H-M   'P 1'
#
loop_
_entity.id
_entity.type
_entity.pdbx_description
1 polymer ?
#
loop_
_entity_poly.entity_id
_entity_poly.type
_entity_poly.pdbx_seq_one_letter_code
_entity_poly.pdbx_strand_id
1 'polypeptide(L)'
;MNSDTTTSAPNRRHRRRKGDSDTPDMGARKRGKVCPVWYGKCMRHNVMTRCARSNQPLRFAAVRPERLDVRLREFFAEDAINLQLQSTTKDDVLKELVGLLKLDDKAEQTLVKMLKRRETLGSTGIGQNIAIPHCRALAVNRLRVAFGRKLDGIDFNAIDGKPVHY
;
A
#
# COMPACT_ATOMS: atom_id res chain seq x y z
N MET A 1 64.96 12.24 34.15
CA MET A 1 63.61 12.37 34.73
C MET A 1 62.62 11.96 33.66
N ASN A 2 62.01 10.78 33.85
CA ASN A 2 60.67 10.27 33.48
C ASN A 2 60.17 10.57 32.05
N SER A 3 60.11 9.60 31.12
CA SER A 3 59.15 8.48 30.97
C SER A 3 57.79 8.89 30.40
N ASP A 4 57.38 8.21 29.31
CA ASP A 4 56.01 7.75 28.95
C ASP A 4 55.79 7.81 27.42
N THR A 5 55.95 6.71 26.67
CA THR A 5 55.03 5.56 26.41
C THR A 5 53.87 5.85 25.45
N THR A 6 53.89 5.18 24.27
CA THR A 6 52.73 4.67 23.49
C THR A 6 53.27 3.96 22.24
N THR A 7 53.73 2.71 22.34
CA THR A 7 52.98 1.43 22.33
C THR A 7 52.27 1.15 21.00
N SER A 8 52.90 0.21 20.30
CA SER A 8 52.56 -0.48 19.05
C SER A 8 51.27 -1.30 19.12
N ALA A 9 50.55 -1.35 17.99
CA ALA A 9 49.36 -2.16 17.78
C ALA A 9 49.71 -3.64 17.49
N PRO A 10 49.05 -4.63 18.12
CA PRO A 10 49.11 -6.01 17.67
C PRO A 10 47.74 -6.59 17.25
N ASN A 11 47.72 -7.02 15.98
CA ASN A 11 47.19 -8.28 15.44
C ASN A 11 46.08 -9.01 16.23
N ARG A 12 44.82 -8.85 15.80
CA ARG A 12 43.65 -9.55 16.35
C ARG A 12 43.47 -10.91 15.66
N ARG A 13 44.15 -11.94 16.17
CA ARG A 13 43.87 -13.36 15.84
C ARG A 13 42.63 -13.83 16.61
N HIS A 14 41.62 -14.32 15.90
CA HIS A 14 40.44 -14.97 16.47
C HIS A 14 40.85 -16.26 17.22
N ARG A 15 40.74 -16.25 18.55
CA ARG A 15 40.75 -17.45 19.40
C ARG A 15 39.31 -17.93 19.62
N ARG A 16 39.03 -19.18 19.22
CA ARG A 16 37.88 -19.96 19.66
C ARG A 16 37.94 -20.16 21.19
N ARG A 17 36.84 -19.93 21.91
CA ARG A 17 36.62 -20.44 23.28
C ARG A 17 35.52 -21.49 23.25
N LYS A 18 35.79 -22.63 23.89
CA LYS A 18 34.87 -23.73 24.25
C LYS A 18 34.46 -23.57 25.73
N GLY A 19 33.27 -24.10 26.07
CA GLY A 19 32.76 -24.36 27.43
C GLY A 19 32.10 -23.15 28.09
N ASP A 20 30.96 -23.20 28.79
CA ASP A 20 30.31 -24.28 29.55
C ASP A 20 28.79 -23.96 29.65
N SER A 21 27.92 -24.88 29.24
CA SER A 21 27.00 -25.70 30.08
C SER A 21 25.96 -24.91 30.88
N ASP A 22 24.71 -24.90 30.39
CA ASP A 22 23.48 -24.94 31.18
C ASP A 22 22.31 -25.33 30.25
N THR A 23 22.28 -26.61 29.86
CA THR A 23 21.11 -27.24 29.25
C THR A 23 20.55 -28.24 30.24
N PRO A 24 19.34 -28.04 30.78
CA PRO A 24 18.70 -29.07 31.56
C PRO A 24 18.28 -30.21 30.63
N ASP A 25 18.76 -31.39 31.00
CA ASP A 25 18.36 -32.70 30.53
C ASP A 25 16.85 -32.89 30.73
N MET A 26 16.13 -33.17 29.64
CA MET A 26 14.77 -33.72 29.68
C MET A 26 14.65 -34.80 28.63
N GLY A 27 15.25 -35.95 28.95
CA GLY A 27 14.94 -37.25 28.36
C GLY A 27 13.44 -37.57 28.42
N ALA A 28 12.99 -38.23 27.35
CA ALA A 28 11.61 -38.50 27.01
C ALA A 28 10.81 -39.36 28.01
N ARG A 29 9.54 -39.00 28.22
CA ARG A 29 8.48 -40.00 28.47
C ARG A 29 7.19 -39.66 27.72
N LYS A 30 6.72 -40.66 26.99
CA LYS A 30 5.58 -40.68 26.06
C LYS A 30 4.26 -40.19 26.69
N ARG A 31 3.54 -39.33 25.95
CA ARG A 31 2.17 -39.55 25.39
C ARG A 31 1.53 -38.20 25.06
N GLY A 32 1.04 -38.05 23.83
CA GLY A 32 0.08 -37.00 23.48
C GLY A 32 0.49 -36.09 22.34
N LYS A 33 0.04 -36.46 21.14
CA LYS A 33 -0.33 -35.60 20.00
C LYS A 33 0.65 -34.46 19.63
N VAL A 34 1.50 -34.78 18.65
CA VAL A 34 2.21 -33.79 17.82
C VAL A 34 1.17 -32.99 17.03
N CYS A 35 1.10 -31.67 17.26
CA CYS A 35 0.45 -30.74 16.33
C CYS A 35 1.49 -30.32 15.29
N PRO A 36 1.30 -30.64 14.00
CA PRO A 36 2.26 -30.28 12.96
C PRO A 36 2.09 -28.82 12.52
N VAL A 37 3.22 -28.35 11.98
CA VAL A 37 3.48 -27.09 11.30
C VAL A 37 2.44 -26.76 10.23
N TRP A 38 2.15 -25.47 10.15
CA TRP A 38 1.36 -24.78 9.13
C TRP A 38 1.78 -25.12 7.70
N TYR A 39 0.82 -25.50 6.86
CA TYR A 39 0.62 -24.97 5.49
C TYR A 39 -0.65 -25.63 4.91
N GLY A 40 -1.70 -24.86 4.65
CA GLY A 40 -2.79 -25.28 3.76
C GLY A 40 -4.22 -24.95 4.18
N LYS A 41 -4.97 -24.45 3.18
CA LYS A 41 -6.44 -24.36 3.06
C LYS A 41 -7.14 -23.17 3.74
N CYS A 42 -7.32 -22.13 2.93
CA CYS A 42 -8.41 -21.17 3.04
C CYS A 42 -9.76 -21.93 2.99
N MET A 43 -10.46 -22.01 4.12
CA MET A 43 -11.84 -22.48 4.21
C MET A 43 -12.74 -21.46 3.52
N ARG A 44 -13.27 -21.81 2.34
CA ARG A 44 -14.45 -21.14 1.77
C ARG A 44 -15.67 -21.58 2.57
N HIS A 45 -16.52 -20.62 2.90
CA HIS A 45 -17.84 -20.86 3.50
C HIS A 45 -18.63 -21.86 2.64
N ASN A 46 -18.89 -23.05 3.19
CA ASN A 46 -19.74 -24.07 2.58
C ASN A 46 -21.15 -23.92 3.15
N VAL A 47 -22.09 -23.42 2.35
CA VAL A 47 -23.52 -23.69 2.59
C VAL A 47 -23.92 -24.82 1.66
N MET A 48 -23.95 -26.04 2.21
CA MET A 48 -24.55 -27.21 1.57
C MET A 48 -26.07 -27.02 1.51
N THR A 49 -26.61 -26.61 0.36
CA THR A 49 -28.03 -26.80 0.07
C THR A 49 -28.20 -28.17 -0.60
N ARG A 50 -28.84 -29.11 0.12
CA ARG A 50 -29.22 -30.42 -0.43
C ARG A 50 -30.30 -30.23 -1.49
N CYS A 51 -29.98 -30.45 -2.76
CA CYS A 51 -31.00 -30.72 -3.78
C CYS A 51 -31.32 -32.21 -3.75
N ALA A 52 -32.43 -32.58 -3.10
CA ALA A 52 -32.94 -33.94 -3.12
C ALA A 52 -33.65 -34.19 -4.46
N ARG A 53 -33.11 -35.12 -5.26
CA ARG A 53 -33.60 -35.65 -6.56
C ARG A 53 -32.79 -35.21 -7.77
N SER A 54 -31.62 -35.81 -7.95
CA SER A 54 -31.15 -36.32 -9.25
C SER A 54 -29.75 -36.88 -9.08
N ASN A 55 -29.50 -38.06 -9.66
CA ASN A 55 -28.21 -38.73 -9.62
C ASN A 55 -27.24 -38.16 -10.69
N GLN A 56 -27.21 -36.83 -10.82
CA GLN A 56 -26.29 -36.17 -11.75
C GLN A 56 -25.01 -35.78 -11.00
N PRO A 57 -23.81 -36.05 -11.56
CA PRO A 57 -22.58 -35.57 -10.96
C PRO A 57 -22.59 -34.04 -10.97
N LEU A 58 -22.33 -33.45 -9.81
CA LEU A 58 -22.17 -32.00 -9.66
C LEU A 58 -21.00 -31.54 -10.51
N ARG A 59 -21.28 -31.06 -11.73
CA ARG A 59 -20.30 -30.32 -12.49
C ARG A 59 -20.11 -28.99 -11.76
N PHE A 60 -18.91 -28.77 -11.23
CA PHE A 60 -18.48 -27.43 -10.86
C PHE A 60 -18.52 -26.58 -12.12
N ALA A 61 -19.62 -25.86 -12.32
CA ALA A 61 -19.68 -24.81 -13.32
C ALA A 61 -18.61 -23.79 -12.91
N ALA A 62 -17.56 -23.68 -13.71
CA ALA A 62 -16.63 -22.57 -13.57
C ALA A 62 -17.46 -21.30 -13.77
N VAL A 63 -17.71 -20.55 -12.69
CA VAL A 63 -18.21 -19.19 -12.78
C VAL A 63 -17.14 -18.43 -13.56
N ARG A 64 -17.35 -18.27 -14.87
CA ARG A 64 -16.53 -17.37 -15.67
C ARG A 64 -16.84 -15.99 -15.11
N PRO A 65 -15.87 -15.26 -14.53
CA PRO A 65 -16.12 -13.89 -14.16
C PRO A 65 -16.53 -13.19 -15.46
N GLU A 66 -17.78 -12.73 -15.53
CA GLU A 66 -18.17 -11.83 -16.59
C GLU A 66 -17.13 -10.70 -16.58
N ARG A 67 -16.59 -10.37 -17.75
CA ARG A 67 -15.69 -9.22 -17.86
C ARG A 67 -16.48 -8.03 -17.38
N LEU A 68 -16.18 -7.57 -16.17
CA LEU A 68 -16.70 -6.31 -15.67
C LEU A 68 -16.10 -5.24 -16.57
N ASP A 69 -16.92 -4.74 -17.48
CA ASP A 69 -16.56 -3.62 -18.33
C ASP A 69 -16.57 -2.38 -17.45
N VAL A 70 -15.38 -2.00 -16.97
CA VAL A 70 -15.21 -0.89 -16.03
C VAL A 70 -15.33 0.41 -16.81
N ARG A 71 -16.45 1.11 -16.65
CA ARG A 71 -16.66 2.43 -17.25
C ARG A 71 -16.14 3.50 -16.32
N LEU A 72 -15.15 4.27 -16.76
CA LEU A 72 -14.56 5.38 -15.98
C LEU A 72 -15.60 6.38 -15.47
N ARG A 73 -16.67 6.59 -16.25
CA ARG A 73 -17.80 7.48 -15.93
C ARG A 73 -18.44 7.16 -14.56
N GLU A 74 -18.37 5.91 -14.12
CA GLU A 74 -18.95 5.47 -12.84
C GLU A 74 -18.18 5.99 -11.62
N PHE A 75 -16.95 6.48 -11.79
CA PHE A 75 -16.11 7.01 -10.71
C PHE A 75 -16.03 8.53 -10.65
N PHE A 76 -16.50 9.23 -11.69
CA PHE A 76 -16.55 10.68 -11.72
C PHE A 76 -17.92 11.17 -11.27
N ALA A 77 -17.95 11.94 -10.20
CA ALA A 77 -19.09 12.78 -9.87
C ALA A 77 -18.89 14.15 -10.54
N GLU A 78 -19.96 14.75 -11.05
CA GLU A 78 -19.89 16.11 -11.64
C GLU A 78 -19.33 17.13 -10.64
N ASP A 79 -19.70 16.98 -9.37
CA ASP A 79 -19.19 17.77 -8.24
C ASP A 79 -17.68 17.64 -8.01
N ALA A 80 -17.07 16.55 -8.46
CA ALA A 80 -15.66 16.24 -8.25
C ALA A 80 -14.77 16.76 -9.40
N ILE A 81 -15.30 17.62 -10.27
CA ILE A 81 -14.63 18.14 -11.46
C ILE A 81 -14.48 19.67 -11.33
N ASN A 82 -13.25 20.16 -11.38
CA ASN A 82 -12.97 21.60 -11.46
C ASN A 82 -12.05 21.90 -12.66
N LEU A 83 -12.54 22.70 -13.61
CA LEU A 83 -11.80 23.04 -14.84
C LEU A 83 -10.95 24.32 -14.75
N GLN A 84 -11.05 25.03 -13.61
CA GLN A 84 -10.40 26.31 -13.34
C GLN A 84 -9.79 26.32 -11.94
N LEU A 85 -8.82 25.43 -11.72
CA LEU A 85 -8.07 25.40 -10.45
C LEU A 85 -7.36 26.73 -10.21
N GLN A 86 -7.49 27.27 -9.00
CA GLN A 86 -6.90 28.56 -8.62
C GLN A 86 -5.54 28.41 -7.93
N SER A 87 -5.29 27.24 -7.34
CA SER A 87 -4.07 26.97 -6.57
C SER A 87 -2.80 27.04 -7.43
N THR A 88 -1.74 27.66 -6.92
CA THR A 88 -0.44 27.82 -7.61
C THR A 88 0.60 26.79 -7.21
N THR A 89 0.52 26.29 -5.98
CA THR A 89 1.47 25.30 -5.45
C THR A 89 0.91 23.90 -5.60
N LYS A 90 1.80 22.91 -5.80
CA LYS A 90 1.45 21.49 -5.82
C LYS A 90 0.61 21.07 -4.60
N ASP A 91 1.02 21.53 -3.42
CA ASP A 91 0.39 21.19 -2.15
C ASP A 91 -1.02 21.75 -1.99
N ASP A 92 -1.28 22.93 -2.54
CA ASP A 92 -2.59 23.57 -2.49
C ASP A 92 -3.53 22.96 -3.53
N VAL A 93 -3.02 22.60 -4.71
CA VAL A 93 -3.76 21.85 -5.73
C VAL A 93 -4.25 20.51 -5.17
N LEU A 94 -3.39 19.79 -4.43
CA LEU A 94 -3.80 18.55 -3.77
C LEU A 94 -4.92 18.77 -2.75
N LYS A 95 -4.91 19.88 -2.00
CA LYS A 95 -6.00 20.20 -1.07
C LYS A 95 -7.29 20.53 -1.82
N GLU A 96 -7.19 21.38 -2.84
CA GLU A 96 -8.33 21.80 -3.66
C GLU A 96 -9.02 20.58 -4.29
N LEU A 97 -8.26 19.64 -4.86
CA LEU A 97 -8.79 18.40 -5.43
C LEU A 97 -9.47 17.49 -4.38
N VAL A 98 -8.91 17.38 -3.17
CA VAL A 98 -9.54 16.58 -2.12
C VAL A 98 -10.83 17.25 -1.63
N GLY A 99 -10.87 18.58 -1.54
CA GLY A 99 -12.08 19.32 -1.16
C GLY A 99 -13.25 19.09 -2.12
N LEU A 100 -12.99 18.86 -3.40
CA LEU A 100 -14.02 18.50 -4.39
C LEU A 100 -14.73 17.16 -4.08
N LEU A 101 -14.08 16.27 -3.31
CA LEU A 101 -14.66 14.97 -2.97
C LEU A 101 -15.75 15.05 -1.89
N LYS A 102 -15.95 16.22 -1.25
CA LYS A 102 -16.97 16.49 -0.22
C LYS A 102 -17.02 15.38 0.85
N LEU A 103 -15.86 15.07 1.42
CA LEU A 103 -15.70 14.04 2.46
C LEU A 103 -15.78 14.68 3.86
N ASP A 104 -15.84 13.86 4.91
CA ASP A 104 -15.73 14.34 6.28
C ASP A 104 -14.39 15.04 6.51
N ASP A 105 -14.35 16.12 7.31
CA ASP A 105 -13.15 16.92 7.57
C ASP A 105 -11.94 16.07 7.99
N LYS A 106 -12.17 15.06 8.84
CA LYS A 106 -11.12 14.14 9.31
C LYS A 106 -10.58 13.27 8.17
N ALA A 107 -11.45 12.82 7.27
CA ALA A 107 -11.07 12.02 6.12
C ALA A 107 -10.29 12.86 5.10
N GLU A 108 -10.75 14.07 4.81
CA GLU A 108 -10.08 15.04 3.93
C GLU A 108 -8.66 15.34 4.42
N GLN A 109 -8.50 15.74 5.69
CA GLN A 109 -7.17 16.01 6.24
C GLN A 109 -6.24 14.80 6.18
N THR A 110 -6.78 13.60 6.38
CA THR A 110 -6.01 12.35 6.28
C THR A 110 -5.58 12.08 4.83
N LEU A 111 -6.47 12.28 3.86
CA LEU A 111 -6.19 12.10 2.44
C LEU A 111 -5.13 13.06 1.95
N VAL A 112 -5.24 14.35 2.28
CA VAL A 112 -4.24 15.37 1.92
C VAL A 112 -2.87 14.98 2.46
N LYS A 113 -2.78 14.57 3.73
CA LYS A 113 -1.50 14.13 4.34
C LYS A 113 -0.93 12.89 3.63
N MET A 114 -1.77 11.93 3.28
CA MET A 114 -1.35 10.71 2.57
C MET A 114 -0.90 10.98 1.13
N LEU A 115 -1.61 11.84 0.40
CA LEU A 115 -1.23 12.27 -0.95
C LEU A 115 0.11 12.99 -0.94
N LYS A 116 0.27 13.97 -0.04
CA LYS A 116 1.55 14.68 0.13
C LYS A 116 2.69 13.73 0.43
N ARG A 117 2.49 12.79 1.37
CA ARG A 117 3.51 11.78 1.68
C ARG A 117 3.88 10.94 0.46
N ARG A 118 2.90 10.50 -0.34
CA ARG A 118 3.16 9.73 -1.57
C ARG A 118 3.92 10.56 -2.60
N GLU A 119 3.58 11.83 -2.73
CA GLU A 119 4.20 12.78 -3.64
C GLU A 119 5.64 13.13 -3.25
N THR A 120 5.96 13.17 -1.95
CA THR A 120 7.34 13.35 -1.47
C THR A 120 8.24 12.16 -1.80
N LEU A 121 7.71 10.94 -1.89
CA LEU A 121 8.50 9.76 -2.28
C LEU A 121 8.92 9.81 -3.76
N GLY A 122 8.23 10.59 -4.57
CA GLY A 122 8.50 10.76 -5.98
C GLY A 122 7.29 11.35 -6.68
N SER A 123 7.55 12.22 -7.66
CA SER A 123 6.51 12.92 -8.41
C SER A 123 5.51 11.93 -9.01
N THR A 124 4.23 12.28 -8.93
CA THR A 124 3.16 11.59 -9.66
C THR A 124 2.83 12.26 -11.01
N GLY A 125 3.64 13.23 -11.43
CA GLY A 125 3.64 13.80 -12.77
C GLY A 125 4.24 12.82 -13.78
N ILE A 126 3.38 12.17 -14.55
CA ILE A 126 3.77 11.15 -15.54
C ILE A 126 4.30 11.78 -16.84
N GLY A 127 4.21 13.10 -16.98
CA GLY A 127 4.56 13.85 -18.17
C GLY A 127 3.36 14.07 -19.10
N GLN A 128 3.60 14.66 -20.28
CA GLN A 128 2.56 15.05 -21.23
C GLN A 128 1.49 15.94 -20.58
N ASN A 129 1.93 16.82 -19.68
CA ASN A 129 1.08 17.74 -18.94
C ASN A 129 0.07 17.08 -17.98
N ILE A 130 0.27 15.80 -17.62
CA ILE A 130 -0.63 15.04 -16.73
C ILE A 130 0.08 14.65 -15.43
N ALA A 131 -0.60 14.83 -14.30
CA ALA A 131 -0.29 14.20 -13.02
C ALA A 131 -1.44 13.30 -12.55
N ILE A 132 -1.07 12.20 -11.89
CA ILE A 132 -2.05 11.26 -11.32
C ILE A 132 -1.76 11.12 -9.82
N PRO A 133 -2.08 12.14 -9.01
CA PRO A 133 -1.92 12.05 -7.57
C PRO A 133 -2.89 10.99 -7.01
N HIS A 134 -2.33 9.93 -6.44
CA HIS A 134 -3.11 8.79 -5.93
C HIS A 134 -2.60 8.35 -4.56
N CYS A 135 -3.50 7.88 -3.70
CA CYS A 135 -3.14 7.24 -2.46
C CYS A 135 -4.18 6.17 -2.09
N ARG A 136 -3.80 5.29 -1.17
CA ARG A 136 -4.71 4.36 -0.52
C ARG A 136 -4.93 4.83 0.91
N ALA A 137 -6.17 5.08 1.29
CA ALA A 137 -6.53 5.48 2.64
C ALA A 137 -7.71 4.65 3.15
N LEU A 138 -7.68 4.26 4.42
CA LEU A 138 -8.80 3.59 5.09
C LEU A 138 -9.98 4.54 5.34
N ALA A 139 -9.77 5.85 5.16
CA ALA A 139 -10.80 6.86 5.33
C ALA A 139 -11.88 6.83 4.21
N VAL A 140 -11.63 6.11 3.11
CA VAL A 140 -12.57 6.04 1.98
C VAL A 140 -12.81 4.58 1.60
N ASN A 141 -14.09 4.17 1.62
CA ASN A 141 -14.49 2.77 1.41
C ASN A 141 -14.71 2.40 -0.07
N ARG A 142 -14.70 3.38 -0.98
CA ARG A 142 -14.91 3.21 -2.42
C ARG A 142 -13.91 4.06 -3.18
N LEU A 143 -13.60 3.69 -4.43
CA LEU A 143 -12.78 4.52 -5.30
C LEU A 143 -13.48 5.87 -5.51
N ARG A 144 -12.75 6.96 -5.28
CA ARG A 144 -13.18 8.33 -5.51
C ARG A 144 -12.15 8.97 -6.44
N VAL A 145 -12.62 9.70 -7.45
CA VAL A 145 -11.76 10.38 -8.40
C VAL A 145 -12.20 11.83 -8.48
N ALA A 146 -11.24 12.74 -8.36
CA ALA A 146 -11.41 14.16 -8.65
C ALA A 146 -10.61 14.50 -9.91
N PHE A 147 -11.13 15.42 -10.72
CA PHE A 147 -10.46 15.92 -11.90
C PHE A 147 -10.24 17.43 -11.79
N GLY A 148 -9.03 17.86 -12.09
CA GLY A 148 -8.63 19.25 -12.12
C GLY A 148 -8.13 19.64 -13.49
N ARG A 149 -8.36 20.89 -13.89
CA ARG A 149 -7.60 21.52 -14.97
C ARG A 149 -7.08 22.88 -14.52
N LYS A 150 -5.82 23.14 -14.82
CA LYS A 150 -5.21 24.46 -14.71
C LYS A 150 -4.61 24.90 -16.04
N LEU A 151 -5.10 26.03 -16.56
CA LEU A 151 -4.66 26.56 -17.85
C LEU A 151 -3.20 27.02 -17.84
N ASP A 152 -2.77 27.67 -16.76
CA ASP A 152 -1.40 28.19 -16.63
C ASP A 152 -0.36 27.12 -16.31
N GLY A 153 -0.81 25.89 -16.02
CA GLY A 153 0.04 24.80 -15.57
C GLY A 153 0.53 24.95 -14.13
N ILE A 154 1.07 23.86 -13.59
CA ILE A 154 1.63 23.76 -12.23
C ILE A 154 2.95 23.01 -12.33
N ASP A 155 3.96 23.47 -11.58
CA ASP A 155 5.19 22.69 -11.42
C ASP A 155 4.92 21.49 -10.49
N PHE A 156 4.88 20.30 -11.10
CA PHE A 156 4.66 19.04 -10.41
C PHE A 156 5.93 18.17 -10.35
N ASN A 157 7.09 18.69 -10.78
CA ASN A 157 8.30 17.90 -11.01
C ASN A 157 8.05 16.68 -11.91
N ALA A 158 7.29 16.87 -13.00
CA ALA A 158 6.97 15.78 -13.92
C ALA A 158 8.23 15.18 -14.56
N ILE A 159 8.17 13.92 -14.97
CA ILE A 159 9.32 13.20 -15.55
C ILE A 159 9.90 13.86 -16.81
N ASP A 160 9.09 14.60 -17.56
CA ASP A 160 9.49 15.33 -18.76
C ASP A 160 9.89 16.79 -18.48
N GLY A 161 9.87 17.23 -17.22
CA GLY A 161 10.19 18.59 -16.80
C GLY A 161 9.17 19.65 -17.25
N LYS A 162 8.03 19.25 -17.82
CA LYS A 162 7.00 20.17 -18.28
C LYS A 162 5.99 20.47 -17.17
N PRO A 163 5.36 21.67 -17.19
CA PRO A 163 4.26 21.96 -16.27
C PRO A 163 3.07 21.03 -16.52
N VAL A 164 2.38 20.68 -15.44
CA VAL A 164 1.18 19.84 -15.47
C VAL A 164 -0.05 20.72 -15.58
N HIS A 165 -0.94 20.41 -16.51
CA HIS A 165 -2.21 21.11 -16.70
C HIS A 165 -3.41 20.28 -16.22
N TYR A 166 -3.25 18.97 -16.08
CA TYR A 166 -4.29 17.99 -15.75
C TYR A 166 -3.88 17.09 -14.58
#